data_AF-A0A645D5Y5-F1
#
_entry.id   AF-A0A645D5Y5-F1
#
_cell.length_a   1.000
_cell.length_b   1.000
_cell.length_c   1.000
_cell.angle_alpha   90.00
_cell.angle_beta   90.00
_cell.angle_gamma   90.00
#
_symmetry.space_group_name_H-M   'P 1'
#
loop_
_entity.id
_entity.type
_entity.pdbx_description
1 polymer ?
#
loop_
_entity_poly.entity_id
_entity_poly.type
_entity_poly.pdbx_seq_one_letter_code
_entity_poly.pdbx_strand_id
1 'polypeptide(L)' 'MILHTVLSMEEVLAGRENIKAPQMAFQNGHMVEMDEGGNLVRLISTDPSDYLDQKFFPGTPLKGKKE' A
#
# COMPACT_ATOMS: atom_id res chain seq x y z
N MET A 1 -1.14 -25.31 23.39
CA MET A 1 -2.49 -25.54 22.82
C MET A 1 -2.69 -24.49 21.74
N ILE A 2 -2.76 -24.88 20.47
CA ILE A 2 -2.95 -23.96 19.35
C ILE A 2 -4.43 -24.06 18.96
N LEU A 3 -5.17 -22.95 19.07
CA LEU A 3 -6.54 -22.87 18.53
C LEU A 3 -6.45 -22.72 17.01
N HIS A 4 -7.08 -23.62 16.27
CA HIS A 4 -7.33 -23.45 14.84
C HIS A 4 -8.82 -23.16 14.62
N THR A 5 -9.13 -22.04 13.98
CA THR A 5 -10.48 -21.73 13.47
C THR A 5 -10.43 -21.82 11.95
N VAL A 6 -11.36 -22.55 11.36
CA VAL A 6 -11.55 -22.57 9.90
C VAL A 6 -12.30 -21.29 9.53
N LEU A 7 -11.60 -20.34 8.92
CA LEU A 7 -12.22 -19.16 8.31
C LEU A 7 -12.48 -19.45 6.83
N SER A 8 -13.62 -19.02 6.32
CA SER A 8 -13.87 -19.03 4.88
C SER A 8 -12.97 -18.01 4.18
N MET A 9 -12.62 -18.25 2.92
CA MET A 9 -11.81 -17.30 2.14
C MET A 9 -12.51 -15.93 2.02
N GLU A 10 -13.84 -15.91 2.01
CA GLU A 10 -14.64 -14.69 1.98
C GLU A 10 -14.45 -13.84 3.24
N GLU A 11 -14.39 -14.48 4.42
CA GLU A 11 -14.09 -13.83 5.69
C GLU A 11 -12.63 -13.34 5.74
N VAL A 12 -11.70 -14.09 5.16
CA VAL A 12 -10.29 -13.69 5.06
C VAL A 12 -10.12 -12.47 4.14
N LEU A 13 -10.86 -12.43 3.04
CA LEU A 13 -10.78 -11.37 2.02
C LEU A 13 -11.75 -10.21 2.28
N ALA A 14 -12.48 -10.22 3.41
CA ALA A 14 -13.48 -9.22 3.77
C ALA A 14 -14.48 -8.91 2.63
N GLY A 15 -14.95 -9.94 1.93
CA GLY A 15 -15.89 -9.82 0.82
C GLY A 15 -15.33 -9.14 -0.44
N ARG A 16 -14.00 -9.01 -0.60
CA ARG A 16 -13.38 -8.45 -1.81
C ARG A 16 -12.79 -9.56 -2.69
N GLU A 17 -13.51 -9.94 -3.74
CA GLU A 17 -13.02 -10.94 -4.71
C GLU A 17 -11.90 -10.44 -5.62
N ASN A 18 -11.75 -9.11 -5.77
CA ASN A 18 -10.84 -8.52 -6.75
C ASN A 18 -10.05 -7.36 -6.12
N ILE A 19 -9.08 -7.71 -5.28
CA ILE A 19 -8.08 -6.76 -4.80
C ILE A 19 -7.12 -6.52 -5.97
N LYS A 20 -7.28 -5.39 -6.65
CA LYS A 20 -6.32 -4.99 -7.68
C LYS A 20 -4.95 -4.80 -7.03
N ALA A 21 -3.93 -5.39 -7.65
CA ALA A 21 -2.56 -5.24 -7.19
C ALA A 21 -2.17 -3.76 -7.22
N PRO A 22 -1.54 -3.23 -6.16
CA PRO A 22 -1.02 -1.88 -6.19
C PRO A 22 0.03 -1.72 -7.30
N GLN A 23 0.07 -0.54 -7.89
CA GLN A 23 1.02 -0.20 -8.94
C GLN A 23 2.31 0.32 -8.31
N MET A 24 3.46 -0.19 -8.76
CA MET A 24 4.75 0.36 -8.35
C MET A 24 5.09 1.60 -9.17
N ALA A 25 5.57 2.65 -8.51
CA ALA A 25 6.09 3.85 -9.15
C ALA A 25 7.30 4.41 -8.40
N PHE A 26 8.03 5.30 -9.08
CA PHE A 26 9.12 6.06 -8.48
C PHE A 26 8.67 7.49 -8.24
N GLN A 27 8.59 7.92 -6.99
CA GLN A 27 8.08 9.24 -6.58
C GLN A 27 8.99 9.84 -5.51
N ASN A 28 9.30 11.13 -5.64
CA ASN A 28 10.15 11.85 -4.67
C ASN A 28 11.48 11.13 -4.36
N GLY A 29 12.07 10.44 -5.34
CA GLY A 29 13.32 9.68 -5.16
C GLY A 29 13.17 8.29 -4.54
N HIS A 30 11.94 7.82 -4.30
CA HIS A 30 11.67 6.55 -3.62
C HIS A 30 10.77 5.64 -4.44
N MET A 31 10.91 4.34 -4.23
CA MET A 31 9.98 3.35 -4.79
C MET A 31 8.75 3.25 -3.90
N VAL A 32 7.58 3.36 -4.50
CA VAL A 32 6.29 3.38 -3.80
C VAL A 32 5.29 2.47 -4.48
N GLU A 33 4.41 1.87 -3.71
CA GLU A 33 3.20 1.20 -4.17
C GLU A 33 2.02 2.16 -4.05
N MET A 34 1.20 2.23 -5.09
CA MET A 34 0.05 3.13 -5.19
C MET A 34 -1.22 2.38 -5.53
N ASP A 35 -2.36 2.90 -5.10
CA ASP A 35 -3.67 2.43 -5.56
C ASP A 35 -4.03 3.04 -6.93
N GLU A 36 -5.17 2.61 -7.49
CA GLU A 36 -5.66 3.17 -8.77
C GLU A 36 -6.01 4.67 -8.69
N GLY A 37 -6.26 5.18 -7.49
CA GLY A 37 -6.54 6.60 -7.23
C GLY A 37 -5.28 7.47 -7.16
N GLY A 38 -4.09 6.87 -7.24
CA GLY A 38 -2.82 7.57 -7.06
C GLY A 38 -2.47 7.87 -5.60
N ASN A 39 -3.10 7.18 -4.65
CA ASN A 39 -2.75 7.28 -3.24
C ASN A 39 -1.64 6.29 -2.91
N LEU A 40 -0.74 6.70 -2.03
CA LEU A 40 0.31 5.84 -1.50
C LEU A 40 -0.30 4.68 -0.70
N VAL A 41 0.02 3.44 -1.07
CA VAL A 41 -0.28 2.24 -0.28
C VAL A 41 0.90 1.91 0.62
N ARG A 42 2.11 1.95 0.08
CA ARG A 42 3.33 1.56 0.80
C ARG A 42 4.57 2.25 0.26
N LEU A 43 5.48 2.63 1.16
CA LEU A 43 6.84 3.03 0.83
C LEU A 43 7.78 1.81 0.84
N ILE A 44 8.58 1.66 -0.19
CA ILE A 44 9.66 0.69 -0.30
C ILE A 44 10.99 1.44 -0.10
N SER A 45 11.46 1.50 1.13
CA SER A 45 12.76 2.08 1.50
C SER A 45 13.50 1.19 2.48
N THR A 46 14.82 1.31 2.50
CA THR A 46 15.70 0.70 3.50
C THR A 46 16.14 1.69 4.57
N ASP A 47 15.87 2.99 4.42
CA ASP A 47 16.15 4.01 5.44
C ASP A 47 14.94 4.16 6.38
N PRO A 48 15.08 3.87 7.68
CA PRO A 48 14.02 4.06 8.67
C PRO A 48 13.51 5.49 8.77
N SER A 49 14.35 6.47 8.45
CA SER A 49 14.01 7.90 8.54
C SER A 49 12.92 8.28 7.55
N ASP A 50 12.85 7.63 6.40
CA ASP A 50 11.82 7.88 5.38
C ASP A 50 10.42 7.51 5.88
N TYR A 51 10.32 6.48 6.72
CA TYR A 51 9.04 6.05 7.31
C TYR A 51 8.50 7.04 8.36
N LEU A 52 9.32 7.99 8.81
CA LEU A 52 8.91 9.06 9.71
C LEU A 52 8.41 10.30 8.97
N ASP A 53 8.65 10.40 7.65
CA ASP A 53 8.19 11.51 6.83
C ASP A 53 6.70 11.36 6.49
N GLN A 54 5.90 12.35 6.87
CA GLN A 54 4.45 12.35 6.66
C GLN A 54 4.07 12.24 5.18
N LYS A 55 4.95 12.66 4.24
CA LYS A 55 4.69 12.53 2.80
C LYS A 55 4.62 11.08 2.33
N PHE A 56 5.13 10.14 3.12
CA PHE A 56 5.12 8.70 2.85
C PHE A 56 4.15 7.93 3.76
N PHE A 57 3.19 8.62 4.38
CA PHE A 57 2.14 7.94 5.13
C PHE A 57 1.11 7.31 4.17
N PRO A 58 0.67 6.06 4.40
CA PRO A 58 -0.36 5.43 3.58
C PRO A 58 -1.62 6.28 3.49
N GLY A 59 -2.21 6.34 2.29
CA GLY A 59 -3.35 7.20 1.96
C GLY A 59 -2.97 8.61 1.49
N THR A 60 -1.69 8.96 1.51
CA THR A 60 -1.24 10.27 1.00
C THR A 60 -1.39 10.32 -0.53
N PRO A 61 -2.08 11.32 -1.10
CA PRO A 61 -2.19 11.46 -2.54
C PRO A 61 -0.84 11.88 -3.12
N LEU A 62 -0.24 11.02 -3.93
CA LEU A 62 0.98 11.34 -4.66
C LEU A 62 0.56 12.04 -5.96
N LYS A 63 0.57 13.38 -5.95
CA LYS A 63 0.26 14.16 -7.16
C LYS A 63 1.22 13.75 -8.27
N GLY A 64 0.73 13.02 -9.26
CA GLY A 64 1.42 12.90 -10.53
C GLY A 64 1.61 14.31 -11.10
N LYS A 65 2.85 14.79 -11.21
CA LYS A 65 3.14 15.83 -12.18
C LYS A 65 2.76 15.26 -13.54
N LYS A 66 1.62 15.70 -14.07
CA LYS A 66 1.44 15.75 -15.52
C LYS A 66 2.44 16.79 -16.02
N GLU A 67 3.60 16.34 -16.47
CA GLU A 67 4.35 17.04 -17.51
C GLU A 67 3.80 16.63 -18.87
#